data_AF-M1AUZ0-F1
#
_entry.id   AF-M1AUZ0-F1
#
_cell.length_a   1.000
_cell.length_b   1.000
_cell.length_c   1.000
_cell.angle_alpha   90.00
_cell.angle_beta   90.00
_cell.angle_gamma   90.00
#
_symmetry.space_group_name_H-M   'P 1'
#
loop_
_entity.id
_entity.type
_entity.pdbx_description
1 polymer ?
#
loop_
_entity_poly.entity_id
_entity_poly.type
_entity_poly.pdbx_seq_one_letter_code
_entity_poly.pdbx_strand_id
1 'polypeptide(L)'
;MTSEFSRRKSFITSSIKTARLYGFQGLDLNGVYPNTAANMTNMRTFIEEWRTTINSESNNSLILTMGAYYSPMLDQSMKYPVETIVRNFDWVHLRSYDYYLPSKNNVTRAHSALYDPSSTRNTDYGIKEWIKNGLPANKIVIGLAYHGYAWTLENPNHNMVGSPARGPAITSYGSSINYKNIKGYMKSNGAILVYNSTYVVNYVTIGPLWIGYDDVEAIRTKVSYAKDKGLRGFAAFQIPNDDVDWELSKAGRNLKVFSFGQIKEATNNFSIKNKIGEGGFGPVYKGRLSDGQEIAVKRLSEYSKQGVEEFQNEVSLASKLQHVNVLQLQGFCIEKEEKILVYEYMSNRSLDFYLYGARNKLLIHYKIIRST
;
A
#
# COMPACT_ATOMS: atom_id res chain seq x y z
N MET A 1 27.72 7.55 2.91
CA MET A 1 27.51 6.29 3.64
C MET A 1 28.06 5.10 2.87
N THR A 2 27.73 4.94 1.58
CA THR A 2 28.05 3.72 0.80
C THR A 2 29.50 3.62 0.29
N SER A 3 30.29 4.70 0.32
CA SER A 3 31.65 4.77 -0.26
C SER A 3 32.74 4.04 0.54
N GLU A 4 32.53 3.80 1.83
CA GLU A 4 33.54 3.20 2.72
C GLU A 4 32.99 1.93 3.38
N PHE A 5 33.81 0.86 3.39
CA PHE A 5 33.43 -0.42 4.00
C PHE A 5 33.04 -0.29 5.47
N SER A 6 33.80 0.46 6.27
CA SER A 6 33.53 0.69 7.70
C SER A 6 32.15 1.32 7.93
N ARG A 7 31.78 2.31 7.09
CA ARG A 7 30.48 2.99 7.16
C ARG A 7 29.33 2.07 6.74
N ARG A 8 29.51 1.29 5.66
CA ARG A 8 28.52 0.30 5.22
C ARG A 8 28.28 -0.76 6.30
N LYS A 9 29.35 -1.36 6.82
CA LYS A 9 29.27 -2.36 7.90
C LYS A 9 28.58 -1.81 9.15
N SER A 10 28.90 -0.57 9.55
CA SER A 10 28.27 0.09 10.70
C SER A 10 26.77 0.31 10.48
N PHE A 11 26.37 0.80 9.31
CA PHE A 11 24.96 0.96 8.95
C PHE A 11 24.21 -0.38 8.92
N ILE A 12 24.75 -1.38 8.22
CA ILE A 12 24.13 -2.70 8.08
C ILE A 12 23.90 -3.32 9.47
N THR A 13 24.94 -3.38 10.29
CA THR A 13 24.87 -3.97 11.63
C THR A 13 23.88 -3.23 12.53
N SER A 14 23.90 -1.90 12.52
CA SER A 14 22.99 -1.09 13.34
C SER A 14 21.54 -1.19 12.86
N SER A 15 21.29 -1.22 11.55
CA SER A 15 19.94 -1.35 10.97
C SER A 15 19.30 -2.69 11.34
N ILE A 16 20.06 -3.79 11.24
CA ILE A 16 19.60 -5.14 11.60
C ILE A 16 19.32 -5.20 13.10
N LYS A 17 20.27 -4.76 13.95
CA LYS A 17 20.07 -4.73 15.41
C LYS A 17 18.84 -3.92 15.80
N THR A 18 18.63 -2.78 15.16
CA THR A 18 17.46 -1.92 15.39
C THR A 18 16.17 -2.61 14.96
N ALA A 19 16.15 -3.25 13.78
CA ALA A 19 15.00 -4.01 13.32
C ALA A 19 14.60 -5.09 14.33
N ARG A 20 15.57 -5.84 14.86
CA ARG A 20 15.31 -6.86 15.89
C ARG A 20 14.84 -6.26 17.21
N LEU A 21 15.52 -5.21 17.69
CA LEU A 21 15.21 -4.58 18.97
C LEU A 21 13.77 -4.08 19.04
N TYR A 22 13.25 -3.54 17.93
CA TYR A 22 11.90 -3.00 17.85
C TYR A 22 10.90 -3.95 17.17
N GLY A 23 11.28 -5.21 16.93
CA GLY A 23 10.38 -6.22 16.37
C GLY A 23 9.95 -5.98 14.91
N PHE A 24 10.70 -5.19 14.14
CA PHE A 24 10.47 -5.04 12.71
C PHE A 24 10.79 -6.33 11.97
N GLN A 25 9.93 -6.68 11.00
CA GLN A 25 10.05 -7.88 10.18
C GLN A 25 10.91 -7.67 8.93
N GLY A 26 11.33 -6.43 8.68
CA GLY A 26 12.10 -6.11 7.50
C GLY A 26 12.64 -4.69 7.49
N LEU A 27 13.43 -4.42 6.46
CA LEU A 27 14.12 -3.17 6.21
C LEU A 27 13.80 -2.72 4.78
N ASP A 28 13.49 -1.43 4.60
CA ASP A 28 13.14 -0.85 3.31
C ASP A 28 14.17 0.19 2.88
N LEU A 29 14.82 -0.02 1.73
CA LEU A 29 15.73 0.95 1.13
C LEU A 29 14.95 1.86 0.19
N ASN A 30 14.66 3.08 0.61
CA ASN A 30 13.86 4.02 -0.19
C ASN A 30 14.62 5.31 -0.50
N GLY A 31 14.32 5.90 -1.66
CA GLY A 31 14.86 7.21 -2.07
C GLY A 31 16.31 7.19 -2.54
N VAL A 32 16.85 6.03 -2.94
CA VAL A 32 18.23 5.90 -3.41
C VAL A 32 18.28 5.75 -4.93
N TYR A 33 19.04 6.63 -5.58
CA TYR A 33 19.25 6.66 -7.02
C TYR A 33 20.75 6.76 -7.30
N PRO A 34 21.37 5.82 -8.04
CA PRO A 34 22.72 6.05 -8.53
C PRO A 34 22.71 7.21 -9.53
N ASN A 35 23.61 8.18 -9.35
CA ASN A 35 23.79 9.33 -10.23
C ASN A 35 25.20 9.39 -10.85
N THR A 36 26.08 8.46 -10.49
CA THR A 36 27.41 8.28 -11.07
C THR A 36 27.75 6.79 -11.12
N ALA A 37 28.69 6.39 -11.99
CA ALA A 37 29.17 5.01 -12.06
C ALA A 37 29.76 4.53 -10.72
N ALA A 38 30.49 5.40 -10.01
CA ALA A 38 31.03 5.11 -8.69
C ALA A 38 29.91 4.86 -7.66
N ASN A 39 28.86 5.69 -7.66
CA ASN A 39 27.71 5.49 -6.77
C ASN A 39 26.93 4.20 -7.11
N MET A 40 26.86 3.82 -8.38
CA MET A 40 26.28 2.53 -8.79
C MET A 40 27.10 1.35 -8.25
N THR A 41 28.43 1.38 -8.37
CA THR A 41 29.31 0.35 -7.81
C THR A 41 29.15 0.26 -6.29
N ASN A 42 29.19 1.39 -5.59
CA ASN A 42 28.99 1.44 -4.13
C ASN A 42 27.61 0.92 -3.71
N MET A 43 26.56 1.20 -4.50
CA MET A 43 25.22 0.68 -4.26
C MET A 43 25.16 -0.84 -4.40
N ARG A 44 25.79 -1.42 -5.44
CA ARG A 44 25.85 -2.88 -5.61
C ARG A 44 26.49 -3.56 -4.41
N THR A 45 27.69 -3.10 -4.03
CA THR A 45 28.44 -3.64 -2.89
C THR A 45 27.64 -3.53 -1.60
N PHE A 46 27.01 -2.38 -1.35
CA PHE A 46 26.17 -2.19 -0.18
C PHE A 46 24.99 -3.18 -0.10
N ILE A 47 24.28 -3.38 -1.22
CA ILE A 47 23.12 -4.28 -1.28
C ILE A 47 23.55 -5.73 -1.01
N GLU A 48 24.66 -6.17 -1.62
CA GLU A 48 25.20 -7.53 -1.47
C GLU A 48 25.69 -7.79 -0.04
N GLU A 49 26.43 -6.85 0.55
CA GLU A 49 26.86 -6.93 1.95
C GLU A 49 25.66 -6.98 2.90
N TRP A 50 24.61 -6.20 2.65
CA TRP A 50 23.43 -6.15 3.50
C TRP A 50 22.67 -7.47 3.50
N ARG A 51 22.39 -8.03 2.31
CA ARG A 51 21.73 -9.33 2.20
C ARG A 51 22.60 -10.45 2.76
N THR A 52 23.90 -10.46 2.49
CA THR A 52 24.83 -11.46 3.03
C THR A 52 24.82 -11.44 4.56
N THR A 53 24.83 -10.25 5.16
CA THR A 53 24.79 -10.11 6.62
C THR A 53 23.45 -10.60 7.20
N ILE A 54 22.32 -10.24 6.58
CA ILE A 54 20.99 -10.73 6.99
C ILE A 54 20.94 -12.27 6.95
N ASN A 55 21.46 -12.88 5.89
CA ASN A 55 21.46 -14.34 5.69
C ASN A 55 22.44 -15.09 6.61
N SER A 56 23.37 -14.38 7.25
CA SER A 56 24.34 -14.95 8.19
C SER A 56 23.82 -14.97 9.64
N GLU A 57 22.72 -14.27 9.94
CA GLU A 57 22.11 -14.33 11.27
C GLU A 57 21.47 -15.70 11.50
N SER A 58 21.54 -16.21 12.73
CA SER A 58 20.86 -17.48 13.09
C SER A 58 19.34 -17.42 12.92
N ASN A 59 18.75 -16.21 12.87
CA ASN A 59 17.34 -15.96 12.63
C ASN A 59 17.14 -15.32 11.24
N ASN A 60 17.16 -16.14 10.19
CA ASN A 60 17.14 -15.75 8.76
C ASN A 60 15.80 -15.18 8.23
N SER A 61 15.19 -14.22 8.94
CA SER A 61 13.80 -13.82 8.73
C SER A 61 13.55 -12.36 8.29
N LEU A 62 14.58 -11.50 8.17
CA LEU A 62 14.32 -10.12 7.73
C LEU A 62 14.02 -10.06 6.24
N ILE A 63 12.86 -9.49 5.95
CA ILE A 63 12.47 -9.06 4.60
C ILE A 63 13.28 -7.81 4.25
N LEU A 64 13.85 -7.78 3.05
CA LEU A 64 14.51 -6.60 2.50
C LEU A 64 13.75 -6.13 1.26
N THR A 65 13.29 -4.87 1.28
CA THR A 65 12.55 -4.26 0.17
C THR A 65 13.23 -3.00 -0.33
N MET A 66 12.91 -2.60 -1.56
CA MET A 66 13.45 -1.38 -2.15
C MET A 66 12.34 -0.51 -2.74
N GLY A 67 12.35 0.78 -2.42
CA GLY A 67 11.58 1.80 -3.13
C GLY A 67 12.38 2.32 -4.32
N ALA A 68 11.87 2.11 -5.53
CA ALA A 68 12.55 2.47 -6.77
C ALA A 68 11.76 3.49 -7.60
N TYR A 69 12.44 4.12 -8.55
CA TYR A 69 11.77 4.89 -9.58
C TYR A 69 10.85 4.01 -10.45
N TYR A 70 9.84 4.61 -11.09
CA TYR A 70 8.90 3.87 -11.93
C TYR A 70 9.58 3.10 -13.07
N SER A 71 10.73 3.59 -13.54
CA SER A 71 11.55 2.97 -14.58
C SER A 71 12.93 2.61 -14.03
N PRO A 72 13.55 1.50 -14.49
CA PRO A 72 14.93 1.19 -14.14
C PRO A 72 15.92 2.18 -14.78
N MET A 73 15.52 2.87 -15.85
CA MET A 73 16.29 3.91 -16.53
C MET A 73 16.09 5.25 -15.82
N LEU A 74 17.17 5.80 -15.26
CA LEU A 74 17.17 7.07 -14.53
C LEU A 74 17.45 8.27 -15.45
N ASP A 75 18.33 8.07 -16.42
CA ASP A 75 18.58 8.97 -17.54
C ASP A 75 19.05 8.15 -18.76
N GLN A 76 19.61 8.81 -19.79
CA GLN A 76 20.10 8.15 -21.01
C GLN A 76 21.29 7.20 -20.78
N SER A 77 22.04 7.39 -19.70
CA SER A 77 23.30 6.70 -19.38
C SER A 77 23.24 5.88 -18.09
N MET A 78 22.27 6.17 -17.21
CA MET A 78 22.21 5.65 -15.85
C MET A 78 20.99 4.74 -15.67
N LYS A 79 21.24 3.53 -15.17
CA LYS A 79 20.23 2.50 -14.93
C LYS A 79 20.46 1.86 -13.56
N TYR A 80 19.40 1.47 -12.88
CA TYR A 80 19.51 0.65 -11.68
C TYR A 80 20.25 -0.69 -11.93
N PRO A 81 21.01 -1.21 -10.96
CA PRO A 81 21.64 -2.53 -11.06
C PRO A 81 20.60 -3.65 -10.87
N VAL A 82 19.74 -3.86 -11.88
CA VAL A 82 18.57 -4.75 -11.78
C VAL A 82 18.94 -6.17 -11.34
N GLU A 83 20.03 -6.72 -11.87
CA GLU A 83 20.50 -8.05 -11.48
C GLU A 83 20.85 -8.14 -9.97
N THR A 84 21.59 -7.16 -9.44
CA THR A 84 21.89 -7.07 -8.00
C THR A 84 20.62 -6.90 -7.19
N ILE A 85 19.65 -6.13 -7.68
CA ILE A 85 18.35 -5.94 -7.02
C ILE A 85 17.58 -7.27 -6.92
N VAL A 86 17.49 -8.01 -8.03
CA VAL A 86 16.76 -9.28 -8.12
C VAL A 86 17.30 -10.32 -7.13
N ARG A 87 18.62 -10.41 -6.99
CA ARG A 87 19.27 -11.38 -6.10
C ARG A 87 19.08 -11.05 -4.62
N ASN A 88 18.98 -9.77 -4.27
CA ASN A 88 19.13 -9.32 -2.89
C ASN A 88 17.87 -8.75 -2.25
N PHE A 89 16.88 -8.29 -3.01
CA PHE A 89 15.60 -7.82 -2.45
C PHE A 89 14.50 -8.86 -2.62
N ASP A 90 13.64 -8.97 -1.61
CA ASP A 90 12.45 -9.82 -1.65
C ASP A 90 11.45 -9.29 -2.67
N TRP A 91 11.25 -7.96 -2.71
CA TRP A 91 10.52 -7.26 -3.75
C TRP A 91 10.90 -5.78 -3.83
N VAL A 92 10.46 -5.13 -4.91
CA VAL A 92 10.66 -3.71 -5.19
C VAL A 92 9.29 -3.04 -5.30
N HIS A 93 9.09 -1.95 -4.57
CA HIS A 93 7.93 -1.08 -4.75
C HIS A 93 8.30 0.13 -5.61
N LEU A 94 7.54 0.32 -6.68
CA LEU A 94 7.79 1.36 -7.67
C LEU A 94 7.01 2.61 -7.30
N ARG A 95 7.68 3.77 -7.34
CA ARG A 95 7.00 5.07 -7.27
C ARG A 95 6.25 5.34 -8.57
N SER A 96 5.06 4.77 -8.68
CA SER A 96 4.19 4.88 -9.86
C SER A 96 3.30 6.13 -9.86
N TYR A 97 3.87 7.25 -9.42
CA TYR A 97 3.22 8.54 -9.28
C TYR A 97 4.26 9.66 -9.28
N ASP A 98 3.80 10.91 -9.22
CA ASP A 98 4.62 12.14 -9.34
C ASP A 98 5.29 12.29 -10.71
N TYR A 99 4.70 11.72 -11.77
CA TYR A 99 5.24 11.82 -13.14
C TYR A 99 5.35 13.24 -13.64
N TYR A 100 4.41 14.08 -13.22
CA TYR A 100 4.27 15.48 -13.59
C TYR A 100 3.89 16.28 -12.35
N LEU A 101 4.47 17.48 -12.22
CA LEU A 101 4.30 18.34 -11.05
C LEU A 101 3.94 19.75 -11.49
N PRO A 102 3.00 20.45 -10.81
CA PRO A 102 2.63 21.80 -11.18
C PRO A 102 3.79 22.79 -11.14
N SER A 103 4.79 22.55 -10.29
CA SER A 103 5.99 23.37 -10.20
C SER A 103 6.96 23.20 -11.36
N LYS A 104 6.76 22.19 -12.22
CA LYS A 104 7.62 21.86 -13.37
C LYS A 104 6.88 21.87 -14.70
N ASN A 105 5.54 21.93 -14.68
CA ASN A 105 4.72 21.74 -15.85
C ASN A 105 3.61 22.80 -15.90
N ASN A 106 3.65 23.65 -16.92
CA ASN A 106 2.62 24.66 -17.21
C ASN A 106 1.46 24.08 -18.06
N VAL A 107 1.19 22.79 -17.87
CA VAL A 107 0.08 22.06 -18.49
C VAL A 107 -0.45 21.05 -17.49
N THR A 108 -1.76 20.84 -17.45
CA THR A 108 -2.37 19.81 -16.59
C THR A 108 -1.93 18.42 -17.04
N ARG A 109 -1.63 17.52 -16.10
CA ARG A 109 -1.12 16.18 -16.42
C ARG A 109 -1.58 15.13 -15.39
N ALA A 110 -1.69 13.90 -15.85
CA ALA A 110 -1.97 12.74 -15.02
C ALA A 110 -0.71 12.30 -14.24
N HIS A 111 -0.56 12.77 -13.01
CA HIS A 111 0.65 12.51 -12.20
C HIS A 111 0.85 11.04 -11.80
N SER A 112 -0.20 10.23 -11.84
CA SER A 112 -0.25 8.81 -11.46
C SER A 112 -0.69 7.90 -12.63
N ALA A 113 -0.57 8.35 -13.87
CA ALA A 113 -1.11 7.66 -15.05
C ALA A 113 -0.75 6.16 -15.10
N LEU A 114 -1.76 5.29 -15.30
CA LEU A 114 -1.51 3.88 -15.63
C LEU A 114 -0.96 3.75 -17.04
N TYR A 115 -1.60 4.45 -17.98
CA TYR A 115 -1.23 4.54 -19.38
C TYR A 115 -1.06 6.01 -19.78
N ASP A 116 -0.15 6.28 -20.71
CA ASP A 116 -0.07 7.57 -21.40
C ASP A 116 0.31 7.31 -22.86
N PRO A 117 -0.59 7.54 -23.83
CA PRO A 117 -0.29 7.29 -25.24
C PRO A 117 0.74 8.29 -25.82
N SER A 118 0.98 9.40 -25.12
CA SER A 118 1.86 10.49 -25.56
C SER A 118 3.22 10.51 -24.86
N SER A 119 3.44 9.63 -23.87
CA SER A 119 4.66 9.66 -23.06
C SER A 119 5.02 8.29 -22.48
N THR A 120 6.32 8.09 -22.24
CA THR A 120 6.84 6.94 -21.49
C THR A 120 6.70 7.11 -19.97
N ARG A 121 6.27 8.28 -19.47
CA ARG A 121 6.07 8.57 -18.05
C ARG A 121 4.72 8.04 -17.55
N ASN A 122 4.58 6.72 -17.54
CA ASN A 122 3.40 6.05 -17.03
C ASN A 122 3.77 4.70 -16.38
N THR A 123 2.83 4.15 -15.62
CA THR A 123 3.03 2.94 -14.82
C THR A 123 3.27 1.71 -15.68
N ASP A 124 2.49 1.52 -16.74
CA ASP A 124 2.59 0.34 -17.61
C ASP A 124 3.94 0.28 -18.36
N TYR A 125 4.40 1.42 -18.88
CA TYR A 125 5.73 1.54 -19.50
C TYR A 125 6.83 1.19 -18.50
N GLY A 126 6.79 1.76 -17.29
CA GLY A 126 7.77 1.51 -16.25
C GLY A 126 7.89 0.03 -15.87
N ILE A 127 6.74 -0.64 -15.69
CA ILE A 127 6.67 -2.07 -15.36
C ILE A 127 7.24 -2.92 -16.48
N LYS A 128 6.89 -2.62 -17.73
CA LYS A 128 7.45 -3.31 -18.91
C LYS A 128 8.96 -3.16 -18.97
N GLU A 129 9.50 -1.96 -18.69
CA GLU A 129 10.94 -1.74 -18.66
C GLU A 129 11.63 -2.48 -17.50
N TRP A 130 11.06 -2.51 -16.30
CA TRP A 130 11.61 -3.31 -15.19
C TRP A 130 11.68 -4.80 -15.53
N ILE A 131 10.60 -5.36 -16.10
CA ILE A 131 10.54 -6.77 -16.52
C ILE A 131 11.54 -7.06 -17.63
N LYS A 132 11.57 -6.22 -18.68
CA LYS A 132 12.53 -6.33 -19.79
C LYS A 132 13.98 -6.31 -19.32
N ASN A 133 14.27 -5.60 -18.23
CA ASN A 133 15.59 -5.52 -17.63
C ASN A 133 15.88 -6.60 -16.57
N GLY A 134 14.98 -7.58 -16.41
CA GLY A 134 15.21 -8.80 -15.64
C GLY A 134 14.53 -8.88 -14.26
N LEU A 135 13.74 -7.88 -13.85
CA LEU A 135 12.99 -7.95 -12.58
C LEU A 135 11.72 -8.81 -12.76
N PRO A 136 11.58 -9.95 -12.06
CA PRO A 136 10.38 -10.79 -12.20
C PRO A 136 9.10 -10.06 -11.76
N ALA A 137 8.00 -10.27 -12.48
CA ALA A 137 6.71 -9.65 -12.19
C ALA A 137 6.27 -9.85 -10.72
N ASN A 138 6.42 -11.08 -10.19
CA ASN A 138 6.07 -11.43 -8.80
C ASN A 138 6.96 -10.79 -7.71
N LYS A 139 7.98 -10.00 -8.10
CA LYS A 139 8.79 -9.14 -7.23
C LYS A 139 8.46 -7.64 -7.39
N ILE A 140 7.51 -7.26 -8.23
CA ILE A 140 7.12 -5.86 -8.48
C ILE A 140 5.86 -5.52 -7.68
N VAL A 141 5.92 -4.42 -6.94
CA VAL A 141 4.78 -3.80 -6.24
C VAL A 141 4.55 -2.42 -6.84
N ILE A 142 3.34 -2.10 -7.29
CA ILE A 142 3.03 -0.78 -7.85
C ILE A 142 2.68 0.24 -6.78
N GLY A 143 3.12 1.49 -6.94
CA GLY A 143 2.74 2.58 -6.04
C GLY A 143 1.34 3.14 -6.37
N LEU A 144 0.49 3.33 -5.38
CA LEU A 144 -0.80 4.00 -5.52
C LEU A 144 -0.78 5.33 -4.78
N ALA A 145 -1.07 6.44 -5.47
CA ALA A 145 -1.05 7.77 -4.87
C ALA A 145 -2.39 8.09 -4.20
N TYR A 146 -2.37 8.33 -2.89
CA TYR A 146 -3.54 8.84 -2.15
C TYR A 146 -3.51 10.36 -2.04
N HIS A 147 -2.95 11.00 -3.06
CA HIS A 147 -2.83 12.43 -3.17
C HIS A 147 -2.98 12.80 -4.65
N GLY A 148 -3.23 14.08 -4.88
CA GLY A 148 -3.29 14.68 -6.21
C GLY A 148 -2.41 15.92 -6.30
N TYR A 149 -2.46 16.53 -7.47
CA TYR A 149 -1.80 17.81 -7.72
C TYR A 149 -2.74 18.81 -8.37
N ALA A 150 -2.56 20.07 -7.99
CA ALA A 150 -3.41 21.17 -8.37
C ALA A 150 -2.71 22.18 -9.29
N TRP A 151 -3.33 22.46 -10.42
CA TRP A 151 -2.93 23.46 -11.40
C TRP A 151 -3.92 24.61 -11.46
N THR A 152 -3.42 25.79 -11.78
CA THR A 152 -4.25 26.94 -12.19
C THR A 152 -4.36 26.95 -13.71
N LEU A 153 -5.53 26.63 -14.26
CA LEU A 153 -5.83 26.70 -15.69
C LEU A 153 -5.65 28.12 -16.22
N GLU A 154 -5.15 28.25 -17.44
CA GLU A 154 -5.17 29.54 -18.14
C GLU A 154 -6.59 29.94 -18.55
N ASN A 155 -7.38 28.95 -18.96
CA ASN A 155 -8.78 29.09 -19.34
C ASN A 155 -9.59 27.93 -18.73
N PRO A 156 -10.53 28.19 -17.81
CA PRO A 156 -11.40 27.17 -17.20
C PRO A 156 -12.22 26.33 -18.20
N ASN A 157 -12.47 26.85 -19.40
CA ASN A 157 -13.20 26.12 -20.44
C ASN A 157 -12.32 25.08 -21.15
N HIS A 158 -10.99 25.14 -20.98
CA HIS A 158 -10.04 24.13 -21.43
C HIS A 158 -9.51 23.38 -20.21
N ASN A 159 -10.17 22.28 -19.85
CA ASN A 159 -9.98 21.61 -18.56
C ASN A 159 -9.70 20.10 -18.66
N MET A 160 -9.34 19.63 -19.85
CA MET A 160 -8.90 18.24 -20.04
C MET A 160 -7.45 18.06 -19.56
N VAL A 161 -7.03 16.80 -19.42
CA VAL A 161 -5.60 16.47 -19.29
C VAL A 161 -4.83 17.03 -20.50
N GLY A 162 -3.75 17.77 -20.25
CA GLY A 162 -2.95 18.46 -21.26
C GLY A 162 -3.33 19.91 -21.50
N SER A 163 -4.33 20.45 -20.79
CA SER A 163 -4.74 21.85 -20.96
C SER A 163 -3.69 22.83 -20.42
N PRO A 164 -3.53 24.02 -21.04
CA PRO A 164 -2.60 25.05 -20.58
C PRO A 164 -2.88 25.52 -19.15
N ALA A 165 -1.81 25.68 -18.36
CA ALA A 165 -1.89 26.06 -16.95
C ALA A 165 -0.75 27.03 -16.57
N ARG A 166 -1.04 27.95 -15.66
CA ARG A 166 -0.09 28.96 -15.15
C ARG A 166 0.87 28.41 -14.09
N GLY A 167 0.82 27.11 -13.82
CA GLY A 167 1.60 26.43 -12.79
C GLY A 167 0.75 26.03 -11.57
N PRO A 168 1.35 25.94 -10.38
CA PRO A 168 0.67 25.46 -9.18
C PRO A 168 -0.52 26.33 -8.79
N ALA A 169 -1.64 25.70 -8.40
CA ALA A 169 -2.67 26.42 -7.67
C ALA A 169 -2.24 26.58 -6.21
N ILE A 170 -2.07 27.82 -5.74
CA ILE A 170 -1.82 28.12 -4.33
C ILE A 170 -3.12 27.92 -3.56
N THR A 171 -3.42 26.66 -3.26
CA THR A 171 -4.37 26.34 -2.19
C THR A 171 -3.65 26.51 -0.85
N SER A 172 -4.38 26.70 0.24
CA SER A 172 -3.83 26.81 1.60
C SER A 172 -2.98 25.61 2.06
N TYR A 173 -2.87 24.55 1.24
CA TYR A 173 -2.21 23.28 1.54
C TYR A 173 -1.00 22.99 0.62
N GLY A 174 -0.58 23.94 -0.21
CA GLY A 174 0.43 23.71 -1.25
C GLY A 174 -0.17 23.13 -2.53
N SER A 175 0.69 22.67 -3.46
CA SER A 175 0.26 22.15 -4.77
C SER A 175 -0.05 20.65 -4.77
N SER A 176 0.43 19.92 -3.76
CA SER A 176 0.04 18.55 -3.48
C SER A 176 -1.14 18.54 -2.52
N ILE A 177 -2.16 17.73 -2.80
CA ILE A 177 -3.39 17.68 -2.00
C ILE A 177 -3.71 16.25 -1.62
N ASN A 178 -3.93 15.99 -0.33
CA ASN A 178 -4.34 14.67 0.17
C ASN A 178 -5.75 14.31 -0.33
N TYR A 179 -6.01 13.03 -0.62
CA TYR A 179 -7.32 12.57 -1.13
C TYR A 179 -8.50 13.05 -0.26
N LYS A 180 -8.41 12.96 1.07
CA LYS A 180 -9.44 13.47 1.99
C LYS A 180 -9.75 14.96 1.83
N ASN A 181 -8.74 15.78 1.53
CA ASN A 181 -8.92 17.21 1.31
C ASN A 181 -9.53 17.48 -0.07
N ILE A 182 -9.17 16.69 -1.08
CA ILE A 182 -9.80 16.74 -2.41
C ILE A 182 -11.30 16.46 -2.27
N LYS A 183 -11.67 15.36 -1.58
CA LYS A 183 -13.08 15.00 -1.33
C LYS A 183 -13.84 16.09 -0.58
N GLY A 184 -13.24 16.65 0.49
CA GLY A 184 -13.82 17.75 1.23
C GLY A 184 -14.05 18.99 0.35
N TYR A 185 -13.08 19.34 -0.47
CA TYR A 185 -13.17 20.48 -1.39
C TYR A 185 -14.24 20.27 -2.48
N MET A 186 -14.32 19.07 -3.06
CA MET A 186 -15.36 18.72 -4.03
C MET A 186 -16.77 18.85 -3.45
N LYS A 187 -16.98 18.35 -2.23
CA LYS A 187 -18.28 18.41 -1.54
C LYS A 187 -18.72 19.85 -1.29
N SER A 188 -17.80 20.73 -0.87
CA SER A 188 -18.12 22.13 -0.58
C SER A 188 -18.40 22.98 -1.82
N ASN A 189 -17.92 22.58 -3.00
CA ASN A 189 -17.99 23.40 -4.21
C ASN A 189 -18.90 22.81 -5.32
N GLY A 190 -19.57 21.67 -5.07
CA GLY A 190 -20.50 21.06 -6.04
C GLY A 190 -19.82 20.62 -7.34
N ALA A 191 -18.63 20.03 -7.24
CA ALA A 191 -17.77 19.81 -8.40
C ALA A 191 -18.13 18.57 -9.22
N ILE A 192 -17.98 18.65 -10.54
CA ILE A 192 -18.22 17.52 -11.46
C ILE A 192 -16.96 16.65 -11.52
N LEU A 193 -17.09 15.40 -11.07
CA LEU A 193 -16.06 14.38 -11.16
C LEU A 193 -15.88 13.92 -12.61
N VAL A 194 -14.63 13.85 -13.08
CA VAL A 194 -14.30 13.23 -14.36
C VAL A 194 -13.34 12.06 -14.12
N TYR A 195 -13.74 10.87 -14.57
CA TYR A 195 -12.84 9.73 -14.73
C TYR A 195 -12.32 9.69 -16.16
N ASN A 196 -11.00 9.62 -16.32
CA ASN A 196 -10.37 9.52 -17.62
C ASN A 196 -9.80 8.11 -17.81
N SER A 197 -10.48 7.29 -18.62
CA SER A 197 -10.09 5.91 -18.89
C SER A 197 -8.82 5.75 -19.71
N THR A 198 -8.45 6.77 -20.53
CA THR A 198 -7.20 6.76 -21.29
C THR A 198 -5.97 6.76 -20.37
N TYR A 199 -6.01 7.54 -19.30
CA TYR A 199 -4.90 7.64 -18.34
C TYR A 199 -5.12 6.82 -17.06
N VAL A 200 -6.35 6.39 -16.79
CA VAL A 200 -6.80 5.73 -15.55
C VAL A 200 -6.51 6.60 -14.34
N VAL A 201 -7.03 7.83 -14.39
CA VAL A 201 -6.98 8.81 -13.31
C VAL A 201 -8.29 9.58 -13.25
N ASN A 202 -8.51 10.29 -12.16
CA ASN A 202 -9.59 11.22 -11.99
C ASN A 202 -9.07 12.66 -12.03
N TYR A 203 -9.94 13.57 -12.42
CA TYR A 203 -9.70 14.98 -12.16
C TYR A 203 -11.00 15.73 -11.89
N VAL A 204 -10.84 16.89 -11.28
CA VAL A 204 -11.94 17.81 -11.01
C VAL A 204 -11.54 19.23 -11.37
N THR A 205 -12.52 20.02 -11.84
CA THR A 205 -12.33 21.44 -12.17
C THR A 205 -13.31 22.30 -11.39
N ILE A 206 -12.81 23.33 -10.70
CA ILE A 206 -13.59 24.28 -9.90
C ILE A 206 -13.09 25.69 -10.22
N GLY A 207 -13.81 26.41 -11.08
CA GLY A 207 -13.30 27.65 -11.66
C GLY A 207 -11.97 27.40 -12.40
N PRO A 208 -10.90 28.16 -12.15
CA PRO A 208 -9.59 27.92 -12.77
C PRO A 208 -8.79 26.79 -12.12
N LEU A 209 -9.27 26.19 -11.03
CA LEU A 209 -8.55 25.12 -10.34
C LEU A 209 -8.79 23.79 -11.03
N TRP A 210 -7.71 23.09 -11.38
CA TRP A 210 -7.74 21.72 -11.89
C TRP A 210 -6.94 20.81 -10.97
N ILE A 211 -7.56 19.74 -10.46
CA ILE A 211 -6.90 18.79 -9.55
C ILE A 211 -6.94 17.40 -10.18
N GLY A 212 -5.77 16.84 -10.50
CA GLY A 212 -5.63 15.45 -10.94
C GLY A 212 -5.25 14.54 -9.79
N TYR A 213 -5.93 13.40 -9.65
CA TYR A 213 -5.78 12.45 -8.53
C TYR A 213 -6.28 11.05 -8.91
N ASP A 214 -6.12 10.07 -8.03
CA ASP A 214 -6.77 8.75 -8.16
C ASP A 214 -8.00 8.66 -7.25
N ASP A 215 -9.16 8.35 -7.84
CA ASP A 215 -10.36 7.99 -7.07
C ASP A 215 -10.56 6.46 -7.08
N VAL A 216 -11.63 6.00 -6.42
CA VAL A 216 -11.98 4.58 -6.23
C VAL A 216 -11.90 3.75 -7.53
N GLU A 217 -12.41 4.27 -8.65
CA GLU A 217 -12.40 3.58 -9.93
C GLU A 217 -10.98 3.42 -10.50
N ALA A 218 -10.15 4.46 -10.44
CA ALA A 218 -8.76 4.41 -10.86
C ALA A 218 -7.95 3.41 -9.99
N ILE A 219 -8.15 3.44 -8.67
CA ILE A 219 -7.51 2.50 -7.74
C ILE A 219 -7.89 1.05 -8.06
N ARG A 220 -9.19 0.74 -8.20
CA ARG A 220 -9.65 -0.61 -8.56
C ARG A 220 -9.04 -1.10 -9.88
N THR A 221 -8.99 -0.21 -10.88
CA THR A 221 -8.43 -0.54 -12.20
C THR A 221 -6.94 -0.84 -12.10
N LYS A 222 -6.17 -0.03 -11.36
CA LYS A 222 -4.72 -0.23 -11.16
C LYS A 222 -4.40 -1.49 -10.37
N VAL A 223 -5.22 -1.83 -9.37
CA VAL A 223 -5.09 -3.09 -8.64
C VAL A 223 -5.42 -4.29 -9.52
N SER A 224 -6.47 -4.20 -10.33
CA SER A 224 -6.82 -5.26 -11.28
C SER A 224 -5.70 -5.46 -12.30
N TYR A 225 -5.14 -4.37 -12.82
CA TYR A 225 -3.96 -4.40 -13.68
C TYR A 225 -2.78 -5.14 -13.00
N ALA A 226 -2.47 -4.84 -11.73
CA ALA A 226 -1.38 -5.51 -11.02
C ALA A 226 -1.61 -7.01 -10.91
N LYS A 227 -2.86 -7.43 -10.64
CA LYS A 227 -3.26 -8.84 -10.60
C LYS A 227 -3.11 -9.51 -11.97
N ASP A 228 -3.62 -8.88 -13.02
CA ASP A 228 -3.62 -9.43 -14.39
C ASP A 228 -2.19 -9.56 -14.96
N LYS A 229 -1.27 -8.69 -14.52
CA LYS A 229 0.15 -8.75 -14.87
C LYS A 229 0.97 -9.71 -14.00
N GLY A 230 0.35 -10.40 -13.04
CA GLY A 230 1.04 -11.30 -12.12
C GLY A 230 2.04 -10.57 -11.22
N LEU A 231 1.79 -9.29 -10.91
CA LEU A 231 2.62 -8.51 -10.01
C LEU A 231 2.43 -8.97 -8.57
N ARG A 232 3.38 -8.63 -7.70
CA ARG A 232 3.30 -8.98 -6.27
C ARG A 232 2.15 -8.29 -5.55
N GLY A 233 1.78 -7.08 -5.99
CA GLY A 233 0.71 -6.29 -5.38
C GLY A 233 0.92 -4.79 -5.57
N PHE A 234 0.49 -4.02 -4.57
CA PHE A 234 0.56 -2.57 -4.57
C PHE A 234 0.94 -2.00 -3.19
N ALA A 235 1.43 -0.76 -3.16
CA ALA A 235 1.76 0.00 -1.95
C ALA A 235 1.14 1.40 -2.04
N ALA A 236 0.39 1.81 -1.02
CA ALA A 236 -0.26 3.12 -0.98
C ALA A 236 0.67 4.21 -0.40
N PHE A 237 0.71 5.37 -1.07
CA PHE A 237 1.45 6.55 -0.65
C PHE A 237 0.54 7.80 -0.57
N GLN A 238 0.09 8.19 0.62
CA GLN A 238 0.24 7.46 1.88
C GLN A 238 -1.10 7.26 2.55
N ILE A 239 -1.17 6.19 3.35
CA ILE A 239 -2.37 5.74 4.06
C ILE A 239 -3.11 6.89 4.79
N PRO A 240 -2.45 7.81 5.53
CA PRO A 240 -3.14 8.92 6.20
C PRO A 240 -3.81 9.97 5.30
N ASN A 241 -3.57 9.90 4.00
CA ASN A 241 -4.18 10.81 3.03
C ASN A 241 -5.54 10.32 2.53
N ASP A 242 -5.86 9.04 2.74
CA ASP A 242 -7.18 8.47 2.48
C ASP A 242 -8.25 9.21 3.28
N ASP A 243 -9.52 9.08 2.88
CA ASP A 243 -10.62 9.71 3.58
C ASP A 243 -11.02 8.96 4.87
N VAL A 244 -11.93 9.55 5.64
CA VAL A 244 -12.38 8.98 6.92
C VAL A 244 -13.02 7.60 6.75
N ASP A 245 -13.56 7.34 5.55
CA ASP A 245 -14.18 6.09 5.17
C ASP A 245 -13.19 5.09 4.55
N TRP A 246 -11.92 5.45 4.39
CA TRP A 246 -10.87 4.60 3.80
C TRP A 246 -11.24 4.08 2.40
N GLU A 247 -11.91 4.90 1.59
CA GLU A 247 -12.46 4.51 0.30
C GLU A 247 -11.40 3.92 -0.63
N LEU A 248 -10.22 4.54 -0.69
CA LEU A 248 -9.13 4.07 -1.56
C LEU A 248 -8.52 2.76 -1.03
N SER A 249 -8.36 2.63 0.29
CA SER A 249 -7.84 1.41 0.90
C SER A 249 -8.79 0.22 0.77
N LYS A 250 -10.11 0.47 0.83
CA LYS A 250 -11.15 -0.51 0.52
C LYS A 250 -11.06 -0.95 -0.93
N ALA A 251 -10.99 0.02 -1.84
CA ALA A 251 -10.86 -0.19 -3.28
C ALA A 251 -9.61 -1.01 -3.63
N GLY A 252 -8.47 -0.69 -3.03
CA GLY A 252 -7.19 -1.33 -3.34
C GLY A 252 -7.15 -2.79 -2.91
N ARG A 253 -7.72 -3.16 -1.76
CA ARG A 253 -7.66 -4.56 -1.31
C ARG A 253 -8.80 -5.44 -1.83
N ASN A 254 -9.73 -4.91 -2.64
CA ASN A 254 -11.01 -5.54 -2.90
C ASN A 254 -11.69 -6.06 -1.61
N LEU A 255 -11.46 -5.37 -0.48
CA LEU A 255 -12.03 -5.77 0.80
C LEU A 255 -13.53 -5.54 0.74
N LYS A 256 -14.31 -6.56 1.11
CA LYS A 256 -15.75 -6.40 1.23
C LYS A 256 -16.03 -5.47 2.40
N VAL A 257 -16.82 -4.42 2.15
CA VAL A 257 -17.42 -3.63 3.23
C VAL A 257 -18.71 -4.32 3.61
N PHE A 258 -18.76 -4.83 4.84
CA PHE A 258 -19.97 -5.42 5.38
C PHE A 258 -20.74 -4.35 6.15
N SER A 259 -22.06 -4.32 6.01
CA SER A 259 -22.93 -3.56 6.92
C SER A 259 -22.96 -4.25 8.28
N PHE A 260 -23.24 -3.48 9.34
CA PHE A 260 -23.42 -4.06 10.67
C PHE A 260 -24.56 -5.08 10.69
N GLY A 261 -25.64 -4.82 9.93
CA GLY A 261 -26.75 -5.75 9.75
C GLY A 261 -26.33 -7.12 9.21
N GLN A 262 -25.51 -7.14 8.15
CA GLN A 262 -24.98 -8.39 7.59
C GLN A 262 -24.11 -9.17 8.58
N ILE A 263 -23.26 -8.49 9.34
CA ILE A 263 -22.42 -9.14 10.35
C ILE A 263 -23.26 -9.66 11.52
N LYS A 264 -24.24 -8.88 11.96
CA LYS A 264 -25.17 -9.24 13.02
C LYS A 264 -25.96 -10.49 12.62
N GLU A 265 -26.47 -10.55 11.40
CA GLU A 265 -27.15 -11.73 10.86
C GLU A 265 -26.20 -12.93 10.80
N ALA A 266 -25.02 -12.75 10.18
CA ALA A 266 -24.04 -13.82 9.99
C ALA A 266 -23.56 -14.45 11.31
N THR A 267 -23.49 -13.66 12.39
CA THR A 267 -23.04 -14.11 13.71
C THR A 267 -24.19 -14.53 14.62
N ASN A 268 -25.44 -14.54 14.13
CA ASN A 268 -26.66 -14.71 14.93
C ASN A 268 -26.69 -13.77 16.15
N ASN A 269 -26.62 -12.47 15.85
CA ASN A 269 -26.55 -11.37 16.81
C ASN A 269 -25.39 -11.51 17.81
N PHE A 270 -24.18 -11.84 17.32
CA PHE A 270 -23.00 -12.07 18.15
C PHE A 270 -23.26 -13.09 19.28
N SER A 271 -24.00 -14.16 18.96
CA SER A 271 -24.37 -15.19 19.94
C SER A 271 -23.15 -15.74 20.68
N ILE A 272 -23.26 -15.92 21.99
CA ILE A 272 -22.20 -16.55 22.79
C ILE A 272 -21.86 -17.95 22.29
N LYS A 273 -22.82 -18.66 21.69
CA LYS A 273 -22.62 -19.98 21.07
C LYS A 273 -21.66 -19.93 19.88
N ASN A 274 -21.56 -18.78 19.23
CA ASN A 274 -20.68 -18.53 18.10
C ASN A 274 -19.35 -17.90 18.51
N LYS A 275 -19.13 -17.59 19.79
CA LYS A 275 -17.86 -17.02 20.25
C LYS A 275 -16.76 -18.10 20.19
N ILE A 276 -15.73 -17.85 19.38
CA ILE A 276 -14.62 -18.78 19.15
C ILE A 276 -13.31 -18.33 19.81
N GLY A 277 -13.24 -17.10 20.31
CA GLY A 277 -12.08 -16.59 21.01
C GLY A 277 -12.32 -15.22 21.64
N GLU A 278 -11.43 -14.82 22.54
CA GLU A 278 -11.40 -13.49 23.15
C GLU A 278 -10.02 -13.21 23.70
N GLY A 279 -9.49 -12.04 23.35
CA GLY A 279 -8.21 -11.53 23.87
C GLY A 279 -8.31 -10.04 24.19
N GLY A 280 -7.17 -9.38 24.40
CA GLY A 280 -7.11 -7.95 24.78
C GLY A 280 -7.73 -6.98 23.78
N PHE A 281 -8.07 -7.43 22.57
CA PHE A 281 -8.63 -6.61 21.49
C PHE A 281 -10.11 -6.88 21.23
N GLY A 282 -10.75 -7.70 22.06
CA GLY A 282 -12.18 -8.01 21.97
C GLY A 282 -12.49 -9.45 21.54
N PRO A 283 -13.79 -9.79 21.49
CA PRO A 283 -14.27 -11.12 21.14
C PRO A 283 -14.19 -11.42 19.64
N VAL A 284 -14.00 -12.70 19.34
CA VAL A 284 -14.03 -13.26 17.98
C VAL A 284 -15.20 -14.25 17.89
N TYR A 285 -16.03 -14.10 16.87
CA TYR A 285 -17.19 -14.94 16.60
C TYR A 285 -17.03 -15.70 15.29
N LYS A 286 -17.53 -16.93 15.22
CA LYS A 286 -17.81 -17.62 13.96
C LYS A 286 -19.09 -17.02 13.37
N GLY A 287 -19.07 -16.74 12.07
CA GLY A 287 -20.25 -16.35 11.32
C GLY A 287 -20.41 -17.15 10.04
N ARG A 288 -21.61 -17.11 9.46
CA ARG A 288 -21.91 -17.65 8.14
C ARG A 288 -22.65 -16.60 7.33
N LEU A 289 -22.07 -16.18 6.21
CA LEU A 289 -22.68 -15.22 5.30
C LEU A 289 -23.86 -15.87 4.54
N SER A 290 -24.69 -15.04 3.91
CA SER A 290 -25.88 -15.48 3.16
C SER A 290 -25.54 -16.38 1.95
N ASP A 291 -24.33 -16.26 1.40
CA ASP A 291 -23.79 -17.13 0.36
C ASP A 291 -23.25 -18.47 0.90
N GLY A 292 -23.38 -18.72 2.21
CA GLY A 292 -22.92 -19.93 2.88
C GLY A 292 -21.45 -19.89 3.32
N GLN A 293 -20.71 -18.83 3.00
CA GLN A 293 -19.31 -18.68 3.37
C GLN A 293 -19.13 -18.56 4.89
N GLU A 294 -18.26 -19.40 5.49
CA GLU A 294 -17.89 -19.27 6.90
C GLU A 294 -16.82 -18.20 7.11
N ILE A 295 -17.01 -17.37 8.13
CA ILE A 295 -16.14 -16.23 8.45
C ILE A 295 -15.78 -16.20 9.94
N ALA A 296 -14.67 -15.55 10.26
CA ALA A 296 -14.31 -15.18 11.63
C ALA A 296 -14.43 -13.67 11.80
N VAL A 297 -15.22 -13.25 12.78
CA VAL A 297 -15.62 -11.86 13.02
C VAL A 297 -14.99 -11.39 14.32
N LYS A 298 -13.94 -10.57 14.22
CA LYS A 298 -13.28 -9.94 15.37
C LYS A 298 -13.90 -8.55 15.60
N ARG A 299 -14.71 -8.43 16.67
CA ARG A 299 -15.35 -7.16 17.05
C ARG A 299 -14.42 -6.45 18.03
N LEU A 300 -13.89 -5.31 17.62
CA LEU A 300 -12.94 -4.55 18.42
C LEU A 300 -13.66 -3.79 19.54
N SER A 301 -12.96 -3.60 20.65
CA SER A 301 -13.44 -2.85 21.81
C SER A 301 -13.88 -1.42 21.43
N GLU A 302 -15.05 -1.03 21.92
CA GLU A 302 -15.78 0.21 21.61
C GLU A 302 -15.07 1.47 22.18
N TYR A 303 -14.32 1.35 23.28
CA TYR A 303 -13.88 2.51 24.08
C TYR A 303 -12.37 2.76 24.15
N SER A 304 -11.52 1.94 23.50
CA SER A 304 -10.08 2.15 23.59
C SER A 304 -9.51 2.85 22.36
N LYS A 305 -8.69 3.90 22.58
CA LYS A 305 -7.81 4.47 21.53
C LYS A 305 -6.98 3.36 20.86
N GLN A 306 -6.61 2.36 21.65
CA GLN A 306 -5.93 1.14 21.21
C GLN A 306 -6.74 0.33 20.17
N GLY A 307 -8.07 0.29 20.24
CA GLY A 307 -8.89 -0.44 19.25
C GLY A 307 -8.87 0.21 17.87
N VAL A 308 -8.78 1.55 17.80
CA VAL A 308 -8.64 2.28 16.53
C VAL A 308 -7.26 2.08 15.92
N GLU A 309 -6.21 2.23 16.74
CA GLU A 309 -4.83 1.99 16.30
C GLU A 309 -4.62 0.54 15.89
N GLU A 310 -5.18 -0.43 16.63
CA GLU A 310 -5.09 -1.85 16.30
C GLU A 310 -5.87 -2.17 15.02
N PHE A 311 -7.07 -1.59 14.83
CA PHE A 311 -7.78 -1.70 13.57
C PHE A 311 -6.93 -1.19 12.40
N GLN A 312 -6.34 0.00 12.55
CA GLN A 312 -5.46 0.60 11.56
C GLN A 312 -4.22 -0.26 11.29
N ASN A 313 -3.61 -0.81 12.34
CA ASN A 313 -2.47 -1.71 12.24
C ASN A 313 -2.84 -3.02 11.56
N GLU A 314 -3.94 -3.66 11.93
CA GLU A 314 -4.42 -4.92 11.33
C GLU A 314 -4.75 -4.73 9.85
N VAL A 315 -5.50 -3.68 9.52
CA VAL A 315 -5.80 -3.32 8.13
C VAL A 315 -4.50 -3.03 7.37
N SER A 316 -3.60 -2.20 7.90
CA SER A 316 -2.30 -1.85 7.31
C SER A 316 -1.37 -3.05 7.15
N LEU A 317 -1.36 -3.99 8.10
CA LEU A 317 -0.58 -5.22 8.03
C LEU A 317 -1.17 -6.19 7.01
N ALA A 318 -2.50 -6.29 6.93
CA ALA A 318 -3.19 -7.09 5.93
C ALA A 318 -2.98 -6.55 4.49
N SER A 319 -2.69 -5.25 4.28
CA SER A 319 -2.20 -4.78 2.96
C SER A 319 -0.81 -5.26 2.61
N LYS A 320 0.05 -5.42 3.61
CA LYS A 320 1.49 -5.64 3.39
C LYS A 320 1.84 -7.12 3.32
N LEU A 321 1.03 -7.99 3.91
CA LEU A 321 1.30 -9.43 4.02
C LEU A 321 0.22 -10.24 3.30
N GLN A 322 0.47 -10.57 2.04
CA GLN A 322 -0.25 -11.63 1.31
C GLN A 322 0.66 -12.86 1.23
N HIS A 323 0.38 -13.85 2.06
CA HIS A 323 1.10 -15.12 2.05
C HIS A 323 0.11 -16.27 2.25
N VAL A 324 0.30 -17.37 1.53
CA VAL A 324 -0.60 -18.54 1.56
C VAL A 324 -0.77 -19.14 2.97
N ASN A 325 0.18 -18.89 3.86
CA ASN A 325 0.17 -19.39 5.25
C ASN A 325 -0.23 -18.34 6.30
N VAL A 326 -0.71 -17.17 5.89
CA VAL A 326 -1.17 -16.10 6.79
C VAL A 326 -2.67 -15.89 6.61
N LEU A 327 -3.40 -15.83 7.72
CA LEU A 327 -4.85 -15.65 7.73
C LEU A 327 -5.30 -14.44 6.90
N GLN A 328 -6.17 -14.66 5.92
CA GLN A 328 -6.61 -13.60 5.01
C GLN A 328 -7.72 -12.75 5.64
N LEU A 329 -7.51 -11.42 5.68
CA LEU A 329 -8.58 -10.44 5.93
C LEU A 329 -9.46 -10.34 4.67
N GLN A 330 -10.74 -10.68 4.80
CA GLN A 330 -11.71 -10.64 3.71
C GLN A 330 -12.44 -9.30 3.61
N GLY A 331 -12.62 -8.63 4.74
CA GLY A 331 -13.34 -7.37 4.79
C GLY A 331 -13.45 -6.81 6.20
N PHE A 332 -14.25 -5.77 6.34
CA PHE A 332 -14.51 -5.14 7.63
C PHE A 332 -15.85 -4.41 7.63
N CYS A 333 -16.33 -4.07 8.83
CA CYS A 333 -17.47 -3.21 9.06
C CYS A 333 -17.02 -2.02 9.91
N ILE A 334 -17.28 -0.81 9.42
CA ILE A 334 -17.20 0.43 10.18
C ILE A 334 -18.56 1.09 10.06
N GLU A 335 -19.34 1.06 11.15
CA GLU A 335 -20.66 1.68 11.17
C GLU A 335 -20.89 2.28 12.56
N LYS A 336 -21.05 3.61 12.63
CA LYS A 336 -21.08 4.37 13.89
C LYS A 336 -19.81 4.08 14.70
N GLU A 337 -19.94 3.49 15.89
CA GLU A 337 -18.81 3.17 16.77
C GLU A 337 -18.22 1.77 16.53
N GLU A 338 -18.92 0.93 15.76
CA GLU A 338 -18.52 -0.46 15.48
C GLU A 338 -17.30 -0.51 14.57
N LYS A 339 -16.28 -1.27 15.00
CA LYS A 339 -15.10 -1.59 14.19
C LYS A 339 -14.89 -3.08 14.23
N ILE A 340 -15.15 -3.73 13.11
CA ILE A 340 -15.19 -5.18 13.02
C ILE A 340 -14.32 -5.62 11.86
N LEU A 341 -13.44 -6.60 12.11
CA LEU A 341 -12.60 -7.23 11.12
C LEU A 341 -13.17 -8.60 10.76
N VAL A 342 -13.24 -8.90 9.46
CA VAL A 342 -13.78 -10.16 8.93
C VAL A 342 -12.67 -10.93 8.24
N TYR A 343 -12.33 -12.09 8.78
CA TYR A 343 -11.33 -13.00 8.24
C TYR A 343 -11.98 -14.26 7.68
N GLU A 344 -11.20 -15.00 6.89
CA GLU A 344 -11.54 -16.39 6.61
C GLU A 344 -11.68 -17.20 7.90
N TYR A 345 -12.68 -18.09 7.96
CA TYR A 345 -12.79 -19.04 9.06
C TYR A 345 -11.82 -20.20 8.87
N MET A 346 -10.99 -20.49 9.88
CA MET A 346 -10.13 -21.68 9.87
C MET A 346 -10.80 -22.83 10.64
N SER A 347 -11.17 -23.88 9.92
CA SER A 347 -11.75 -25.10 10.48
C SER A 347 -10.83 -25.82 11.47
N ASN A 348 -9.51 -25.67 11.30
CA ASN A 348 -8.50 -26.47 11.99
C ASN A 348 -8.09 -25.96 13.38
N ARG A 349 -8.82 -25.03 14.01
CA ARG A 349 -8.48 -24.39 15.31
C ARG A 349 -7.09 -23.69 15.31
N SER A 350 -6.80 -22.88 16.32
CA SER A 350 -5.52 -22.15 16.41
C SER A 350 -4.38 -23.08 16.82
N LEU A 351 -3.13 -22.73 16.48
CA LEU A 351 -1.94 -23.44 16.95
C LEU A 351 -1.90 -23.56 18.49
N ASP A 352 -2.35 -22.51 19.20
CA ASP A 352 -2.46 -22.51 20.66
C ASP A 352 -3.34 -23.64 21.21
N PHE A 353 -4.38 -24.02 20.47
CA PHE A 353 -5.25 -25.13 20.84
C PHE A 353 -4.49 -26.47 20.85
N TYR A 354 -3.60 -26.69 19.89
CA TYR A 354 -2.79 -27.91 19.81
C TYR A 354 -1.59 -27.88 20.75
N LEU A 355 -1.01 -26.71 21.01
CA LEU A 355 0.17 -26.58 21.86
C LEU A 355 -0.16 -26.62 23.36
N TYR A 356 -1.31 -26.08 23.77
CA TYR A 356 -1.58 -25.84 25.20
C TYR A 356 -2.90 -26.44 25.72
N GLY A 357 -3.73 -27.01 24.84
CA GLY A 357 -5.03 -27.55 25.20
C GLY A 357 -5.99 -26.49 25.80
N ALA A 358 -7.16 -26.92 26.27
CA ALA A 358 -8.24 -26.01 26.68
C ALA A 358 -8.02 -25.28 28.02
N ARG A 359 -6.82 -25.35 28.64
CA ARG A 359 -6.65 -25.00 30.08
C ARG A 359 -5.69 -23.87 30.42
N ASN A 360 -5.06 -23.16 29.49
CA ASN A 360 -4.29 -21.97 29.84
C ASN A 360 -4.41 -20.86 28.79
N LYS A 361 -5.07 -19.75 29.18
CA LYS A 361 -5.09 -18.49 28.43
C LYS A 361 -3.84 -17.67 28.81
N LEU A 362 -2.73 -17.88 28.12
CA LEU A 362 -1.61 -16.93 28.18
C LEU A 362 -1.77 -15.90 27.07
N LEU A 363 -1.68 -14.61 27.45
CA LEU A 363 -1.57 -13.48 26.55
C LEU A 363 -0.21 -13.57 25.83
N ILE A 364 -0.20 -14.12 24.62
CA ILE A 364 0.96 -14.01 23.73
C ILE A 364 0.48 -13.60 22.34
N HIS A 365 1.09 -12.54 21.80
CA HIS A 365 0.79 -11.97 20.49
C HIS A 365 1.45 -12.82 19.39
N TYR A 366 0.69 -13.70 18.73
CA TYR A 366 1.12 -14.36 17.50
C TYR A 366 0.10 -14.14 16.37
N LYS A 367 0.62 -13.96 15.15
CA LYS A 367 -0.16 -14.15 13.91
C LYS A 367 -0.28 -15.65 13.69
N ILE A 368 -1.51 -16.16 13.56
CA ILE A 368 -1.74 -17.58 13.31
C ILE A 368 -1.19 -17.93 11.92
N ILE A 369 -0.14 -18.75 11.91
CA ILE A 369 0.43 -19.37 10.71
C ILE A 369 -0.31 -20.68 10.50
N ARG A 370 -0.78 -20.95 9.27
CA ARG A 370 -1.40 -22.24 8.92
C ARG A 370 -0.46 -23.38 9.31
N SER A 371 -0.95 -24.43 9.98
CA SER A 371 -0.21 -25.69 9.99
C SER A 371 -0.44 -26.37 8.65
N THR A 372 0.65 -26.72 7.98
CA THR A 372 0.63 -27.61 6.81
C THR A 372 0.22 -29.01 7.21
#